data_AF-A0A497MN05-F1
#
_entry.id   AF-A0A497MN05-F1
#
_cell.length_a   1.000
_cell.length_b   1.000
_cell.length_c   1.000
_cell.angle_alpha   90.00
_cell.angle_beta   90.00
_cell.angle_gamma   90.00
#
_symmetry.space_group_name_H-M   'P 1'
#
loop_
_entity.id
_entity.type
_entity.pdbx_description
1 polymer ?
#
loop_
_entity_poly.entity_id
_entity_poly.type
_entity_poly.pdbx_seq_one_letter_code
_entity_poly.pdbx_strand_id
1 'polypeptide(L)'
;MEAGFKRLISPVLFGLSLGLASLLVWYKFLSSLFPPEVYRPLHHWMYGLSLLLVGALKKSREYGRFSLSLGAILLADDFQDFLEIFSLLKIF
;
A
#
# COMPACT_ATOMS: atom_id res chain seq x y z
N MET A 1 -24.31 -21.29 4.02
CA MET A 1 -23.55 -20.54 3.00
C MET A 1 -23.38 -19.05 3.33
N GLU A 2 -24.38 -18.36 3.91
CA GLU A 2 -24.28 -16.91 4.19
C GLU A 2 -23.19 -16.49 5.17
N ALA A 3 -22.89 -17.31 6.18
CA ALA A 3 -21.90 -16.98 7.21
C ALA A 3 -20.45 -16.90 6.67
N GLY A 4 -20.12 -17.68 5.64
CA GLY A 4 -18.80 -17.63 4.98
C GLY A 4 -18.65 -16.41 4.07
N PHE A 5 -19.72 -16.06 3.35
CA PHE A 5 -19.73 -14.91 2.44
C PHE A 5 -19.63 -13.58 3.20
N LYS A 6 -20.39 -13.39 4.29
CA LYS A 6 -20.27 -12.20 5.16
C LYS A 6 -18.89 -12.07 5.81
N ARG A 7 -18.25 -13.20 6.16
CA ARG A 7 -16.88 -13.25 6.70
C ARG A 7 -15.80 -12.84 5.68
N LEU A 8 -16.05 -13.00 4.39
CA LEU A 8 -15.15 -12.59 3.30
C LEU A 8 -15.39 -11.14 2.86
N ILE A 9 -16.65 -10.71 2.80
CA ILE A 9 -17.00 -9.34 2.39
C ILE A 9 -16.38 -8.29 3.33
N SER A 10 -16.49 -8.49 4.65
CA SER A 10 -16.00 -7.52 5.63
C SER A 10 -14.50 -7.18 5.49
N PRO A 11 -13.57 -8.15 5.41
CA PRO A 11 -12.16 -7.86 5.19
C PRO A 11 -11.86 -7.29 3.80
N VAL A 12 -12.59 -7.70 2.76
CA VAL A 12 -12.44 -7.14 1.41
C VAL A 12 -12.85 -5.67 1.37
N LEU A 13 -14.02 -5.32 1.93
CA LEU A 13 -14.49 -3.94 2.00
C LEU A 13 -13.58 -3.08 2.88
N PHE A 14 -13.07 -3.64 4.00
CA PHE A 14 -12.13 -2.95 4.86
C PHE A 14 -10.81 -2.65 4.13
N GLY A 15 -10.26 -3.65 3.42
CA GLY A 15 -9.05 -3.49 2.61
C GLY A 15 -9.24 -2.47 1.48
N LEU A 16 -10.37 -2.52 0.77
CA LEU A 16 -10.72 -1.54 -0.27
C LEU A 16 -10.84 -0.13 0.29
N SER A 17 -11.47 0.02 1.46
CA SER A 17 -11.65 1.32 2.12
C SER A 17 -10.30 1.90 2.55
N LEU A 18 -9.40 1.08 3.11
CA LEU A 18 -8.03 1.48 3.43
C LEU A 18 -7.22 1.85 2.19
N GLY A 19 -7.35 1.07 1.12
CA GLY A 19 -6.69 1.34 -0.15
C GLY A 19 -7.14 2.66 -0.76
N LEU A 20 -8.45 2.93 -0.80
CA LEU A 20 -9.02 4.19 -1.30
C LEU A 20 -8.67 5.39 -0.41
N ALA A 21 -8.72 5.23 0.91
CA ALA A 21 -8.34 6.27 1.85
C ALA A 21 -6.85 6.62 1.68
N SER A 22 -6.00 5.59 1.58
CA SER A 22 -4.59 5.79 1.26
C SER A 22 -4.47 6.55 -0.06
N LEU A 23 -5.18 6.10 -1.13
CA LEU A 23 -5.18 6.71 -2.48
C LEU A 23 -5.40 8.21 -2.40
N LEU A 24 -6.44 8.60 -1.67
CA LEU A 24 -6.79 9.99 -1.45
C LEU A 24 -5.69 10.75 -0.71
N VAL A 25 -5.11 10.22 0.37
CA VAL A 25 -4.04 10.99 1.06
C VAL A 25 -2.81 11.10 0.18
N TRP A 26 -2.37 10.06 -0.52
CA TRP A 26 -1.16 10.15 -1.35
C TRP A 26 -1.30 11.13 -2.50
N TYR A 27 -2.33 10.97 -3.32
CA TYR A 27 -2.49 11.82 -4.50
C TYR A 27 -2.86 13.25 -4.10
N LYS A 28 -3.65 13.46 -3.05
CA LYS A 28 -4.03 14.83 -2.64
C LYS A 28 -2.91 15.54 -1.88
N PHE A 29 -2.15 14.83 -1.05
CA PHE A 29 -1.06 15.43 -0.28
C PHE A 29 0.21 15.59 -1.12
N LEU A 30 0.69 14.55 -1.81
CA LEU A 30 1.93 14.67 -2.57
C LEU A 30 1.80 15.46 -3.86
N SER A 31 0.65 15.48 -4.53
CA SER A 31 0.49 16.36 -5.70
C SER A 31 0.65 17.84 -5.35
N SER A 32 0.46 18.22 -4.09
CA SER A 32 0.69 19.58 -3.60
C SER A 32 2.16 19.87 -3.23
N LEU A 33 2.99 18.84 -3.06
CA LEU A 33 4.37 18.95 -2.56
C LEU A 33 5.42 18.58 -3.60
N PHE A 34 5.09 17.66 -4.52
CA PHE A 34 6.03 17.10 -5.49
C PHE A 34 5.38 16.97 -6.86
N PRO A 35 6.19 17.09 -7.93
CA PRO A 35 5.69 16.91 -9.29
C PRO A 35 5.37 15.42 -9.54
N PRO A 36 4.44 15.12 -10.48
CA PRO A 36 3.95 13.75 -10.73
C PRO A 36 5.03 12.70 -11.02
N GLU A 37 6.15 13.10 -11.58
CA GLU A 37 7.28 12.24 -11.93
C GLU A 37 7.94 11.63 -10.68
N VAL A 38 7.83 12.30 -9.53
CA VAL A 38 8.45 11.86 -8.27
C VAL A 38 7.52 10.97 -7.46
N TYR A 39 6.21 11.29 -7.41
CA TYR A 39 5.29 10.55 -6.53
C TYR A 39 4.48 9.44 -7.21
N ARG A 40 4.31 9.47 -8.54
CA ARG A 40 3.58 8.41 -9.27
C ARG A 40 4.28 7.05 -9.24
N PRO A 41 5.62 6.95 -9.39
CA PRO A 41 6.30 5.65 -9.31
C PRO A 41 6.04 5.00 -7.96
N LEU A 42 6.16 5.80 -6.91
CA LEU A 42 5.97 5.47 -5.51
C LEU A 42 4.50 5.27 -5.11
N HIS A 43 3.66 4.61 -5.89
CA HIS A 43 2.25 4.42 -5.53
C HIS A 43 1.99 3.08 -4.82
N HIS A 44 2.95 2.15 -4.80
CA HIS A 44 2.76 0.82 -4.20
C HIS A 44 2.86 0.82 -2.67
N TRP A 45 3.58 1.76 -2.07
CA TRP A 45 3.76 1.91 -0.62
C TRP A 45 2.41 2.10 0.08
N MET A 46 1.41 2.64 -0.62
CA MET A 46 0.04 2.83 -0.14
C MET A 46 -0.67 1.51 0.08
N TYR A 47 -0.60 0.65 -0.93
CA TYR A 47 -1.14 -0.69 -0.89
C TYR A 47 -0.31 -1.54 0.08
N GLY A 48 1.01 -1.34 0.08
CA GLY A 48 1.96 -1.92 1.02
C GLY A 48 1.58 -1.66 2.47
N LEU A 49 1.39 -0.39 2.84
CA LEU A 49 1.00 0.03 4.17
C LEU A 49 -0.38 -0.49 4.57
N SER A 50 -1.36 -0.46 3.65
CA SER A 50 -2.70 -1.00 3.87
C SER A 50 -2.65 -2.51 4.15
N LEU A 51 -1.84 -3.24 3.39
CA LEU A 51 -1.64 -4.68 3.57
C LEU A 51 -0.88 -5.01 4.85
N LEU A 52 0.11 -4.20 5.24
CA LEU A 52 0.79 -4.33 6.51
C LEU A 52 -0.16 -4.13 7.69
N LEU A 53 -1.02 -3.11 7.63
CA LEU A 53 -2.03 -2.84 8.67
C LEU A 53 -3.03 -4.00 8.79
N VAL A 54 -3.59 -4.45 7.66
CA VAL A 54 -4.50 -5.61 7.63
C VAL A 54 -3.80 -6.86 8.16
N GLY A 55 -2.56 -7.08 7.72
CA GLY A 55 -1.76 -8.22 8.11
C GLY A 55 -1.40 -8.23 9.60
N ALA A 56 -1.05 -7.07 10.17
CA ALA A 56 -0.78 -6.91 11.60
C ALA A 56 -2.04 -7.17 12.43
N LEU A 57 -3.19 -6.62 12.03
CA LEU A 57 -4.48 -6.83 12.70
C LEU A 57 -4.95 -8.28 12.66
N LYS A 58 -4.49 -9.06 11.68
CA LYS A 58 -4.93 -10.44 11.43
C LYS A 58 -3.78 -11.44 11.45
N LYS A 59 -2.67 -11.13 12.14
CA LYS A 59 -1.41 -11.92 12.15
C LYS A 59 -1.61 -13.41 12.51
N SER A 60 -2.62 -13.72 13.32
CA SER A 60 -2.97 -15.10 13.72
C SER A 60 -3.67 -15.92 12.62
N ARG A 61 -3.93 -15.33 11.45
CA ARG A 61 -4.58 -15.96 10.30
C ARG A 61 -3.60 -16.07 9.13
N GLU A 62 -3.71 -17.10 8.30
CA GLU A 62 -2.88 -17.28 7.10
C GLU A 62 -2.94 -16.07 6.16
N TYR A 63 -4.15 -15.55 5.89
CA TYR A 63 -4.30 -14.37 5.05
C TYR A 63 -3.66 -13.12 5.65
N GLY A 64 -3.54 -13.01 6.98
CA GLY A 64 -2.85 -11.90 7.63
C GLY A 64 -1.34 -11.98 7.42
N ARG A 65 -0.76 -13.19 7.52
CA ARG A 65 0.67 -13.40 7.20
C ARG A 65 0.96 -13.13 5.72
N PHE A 66 0.08 -13.58 4.83
CA PHE A 66 0.16 -13.26 3.40
C PHE A 66 0.13 -11.75 3.16
N SER A 67 -0.82 -11.03 3.76
CA SER A 67 -0.90 -9.57 3.66
C SER A 67 0.36 -8.88 4.19
N LEU A 68 0.95 -9.35 5.30
CA LEU A 68 2.23 -8.82 5.79
C LEU A 68 3.35 -8.99 4.76
N SER A 69 3.51 -10.20 4.22
CA SER A 69 4.57 -10.48 3.25
C SER A 69 4.39 -9.66 1.96
N LEU A 70 3.17 -9.64 1.40
CA LEU A 70 2.89 -8.85 0.20
C LEU A 70 3.06 -7.35 0.47
N GLY A 71 2.64 -6.87 1.64
CA GLY A 71 2.82 -5.48 2.03
C GLY A 71 4.28 -5.06 2.12
N ALA A 72 5.15 -5.93 2.67
CA ALA A 72 6.58 -5.70 2.72
C ALA A 72 7.25 -5.70 1.33
N ILE A 73 6.81 -6.59 0.43
CA ILE A 73 7.31 -6.63 -0.95
C ILE A 73 6.99 -5.33 -1.68
N LEU A 74 5.74 -4.83 -1.59
CA LEU A 74 5.34 -3.58 -2.24
C LEU A 74 6.09 -2.36 -1.69
N LEU A 75 6.46 -2.36 -0.41
CA LEU A 75 7.31 -1.32 0.16
C LEU A 75 8.75 -1.41 -0.32
N ALA A 76 9.28 -2.62 -0.50
CA ALA A 76 10.63 -2.82 -1.01
C ALA A 76 10.74 -2.38 -2.48
N ASP A 77 9.71 -2.65 -3.27
CA ASP A 77 9.57 -2.20 -4.67
C ASP A 77 9.61 -0.67 -4.76
N ASP A 78 8.73 0.02 -4.01
CA ASP A 78 8.72 1.48 -3.97
C ASP A 78 10.01 2.07 -3.34
N PHE A 79 10.66 1.37 -2.42
CA PHE A 79 11.95 1.80 -1.90
C PHE A 79 13.04 1.75 -2.97
N GLN A 80 13.02 0.75 -3.84
CA GLN A 80 13.91 0.69 -4.99
C GLN A 80 13.66 1.85 -5.96
N ASP A 81 12.39 2.11 -6.30
CA ASP A 81 12.01 3.25 -7.14
C ASP A 81 12.44 4.60 -6.51
N PHE A 82 12.33 4.72 -5.19
CA PHE A 82 12.78 5.91 -4.46
C PHE A 82 14.30 6.11 -4.60
N LEU A 83 15.09 5.04 -4.48
CA LEU A 83 16.53 5.10 -4.67
C LEU A 83 16.90 5.47 -6.11
N GLU A 84 16.18 4.96 -7.10
CA GLU A 84 16.39 5.30 -8.51
C GLU A 84 16.12 6.78 -8.77
N ILE A 85 14.99 7.32 -8.28
CA ILE A 85 14.67 8.76 -8.36
C ILE A 85 15.78 9.59 -7.70
N PHE A 86 16.23 9.20 -6.50
CA PHE A 86 17.28 9.93 -5.79
C PHE A 86 18.63 9.88 -6.49
N SER A 87 18.94 8.77 -7.17
CA SER A 87 20.16 8.63 -7.97
C SER A 87 20.14 9.52 -9.22
N LEU A 88 18.98 9.63 -9.88
CA LEU A 88 18.77 10.53 -11.01
C LEU A 88 18.89 12.00 -10.59
N LEU A 89 18.35 12.36 -9.42
CA LEU A 89 18.44 13.72 -8.87
C LEU A 89 19.86 14.12 -8.45
N LYS A 90 20.75 13.17 -8.15
CA LYS A 90 22.16 13.44 -7.83
C LYS A 90 23.05 13.65 -9.06
N ILE A 91 22.55 13.36 -10.26
CA ILE A 91 23.28 13.51 -11.53
C ILE A 91 23.02 14.90 -12.16
N PHE A 92 22.02 15.65 -11.67
CA PHE A 92 21.78 17.06 -12.00
C PHE A 92 22.27 17.99 -10.89
#